data_AF-A0A2S3VX11-F1
#
_entry.id   AF-A0A2S3VX11-F1
#
_cell.length_a   1.000
_cell.length_b   1.000
_cell.length_c   1.000
_cell.angle_alpha   90.00
_cell.angle_beta   90.00
_cell.angle_gamma   90.00
#
_symmetry.space_group_name_H-M   'P 1'
#
loop_
_entity.id
_entity.type
_entity.pdbx_description
1 polymer ?
#
loop_
_entity_poly.entity_id
_entity_poly.type
_entity_poly.pdbx_seq_one_letter_code
_entity_poly.pdbx_strand_id
1 'polypeptide(L)'
;MTQARKPYPSDVSDEKWSLVVPYLVLMREDAEQRRHDLRELFNGLRYVIRYGIAWRAMPNDLPPWPAVYQQSRRWMDAGCFETLACDLRAVLRMASGRQPEPTAAILDSRTLRSTPESGPRAGYDGAKRKRGSKLHMAVDTLGHLLALHC
;
A
#
# COMPACT_ATOMS: atom_id res chain seq x y z
N MET A 1 -8.05 -6.27 28.65
CA MET A 1 -8.74 -5.11 28.07
C MET A 1 -7.66 -4.16 27.59
N THR A 2 -7.35 -4.15 26.30
CA THR A 2 -6.31 -3.28 25.73
C THR A 2 -6.83 -1.86 25.80
N GLN A 3 -6.17 -1.00 26.57
CA GLN A 3 -6.52 0.42 26.67
C GLN A 3 -6.48 1.02 25.26
N ALA A 4 -7.57 1.67 24.85
CA ALA A 4 -7.66 2.28 23.53
C ALA A 4 -6.57 3.35 23.40
N ARG A 5 -5.63 3.16 22.47
CA ARG A 5 -4.57 4.15 22.21
C ARG A 5 -5.17 5.41 21.60
N LYS A 6 -4.46 6.53 21.75
CA LYS A 6 -4.83 7.76 21.07
C LYS A 6 -4.67 7.57 19.55
N PRO A 7 -5.66 7.93 18.73
CA PRO A 7 -5.56 7.77 17.29
C PRO A 7 -4.51 8.72 16.69
N TYR A 8 -3.81 8.24 15.66
CA TYR A 8 -2.92 9.07 14.85
C TYR A 8 -3.68 9.70 13.69
N PRO A 9 -3.23 10.86 13.16
CA PRO A 9 -3.81 11.42 11.93
C PRO A 9 -3.71 10.49 10.70
N SER A 10 -2.81 9.51 10.74
CA SER A 10 -2.67 8.46 9.71
C SER A 10 -3.69 7.33 9.84
N ASP A 11 -4.45 7.26 10.93
CA ASP A 11 -5.36 6.14 11.17
C ASP A 11 -6.52 6.16 10.18
N VAL A 12 -7.00 4.97 9.83
CA VAL A 12 -8.14 4.80 8.94
C VAL A 12 -9.44 5.14 9.69
N SER A 13 -10.32 5.92 9.06
CA SER A 13 -11.67 6.15 9.58
C SER A 13 -12.53 4.89 9.45
N ASP A 14 -13.64 4.81 10.18
CA ASP A 14 -14.51 3.62 10.16
C ASP A 14 -15.09 3.35 8.77
N GLU A 15 -15.44 4.41 8.03
CA GLU A 15 -16.00 4.30 6.67
C GLU A 15 -14.96 3.82 5.67
N LYS A 16 -13.72 4.30 5.80
CA LYS A 16 -12.61 3.82 4.95
C LYS A 16 -12.23 2.39 5.33
N TRP A 17 -12.33 2.04 6.60
CA TRP A 17 -12.04 0.70 7.08
C TRP A 17 -13.04 -0.32 6.55
N SER A 18 -14.34 -0.01 6.56
CA SER A 18 -15.37 -0.90 6.03
C SER A 18 -15.20 -1.18 4.53
N LEU A 19 -14.68 -0.20 3.77
CA LEU A 19 -14.33 -0.39 2.36
C LEU A 19 -13.10 -1.27 2.15
N VAL A 20 -12.09 -1.16 3.02
CA VAL A 20 -10.79 -1.83 2.82
C VAL A 20 -10.75 -3.22 3.44
N VAL A 21 -11.41 -3.43 4.57
CA VAL A 21 -11.34 -4.68 5.33
C VAL A 21 -11.68 -5.94 4.51
N PRO A 22 -12.66 -5.95 3.58
CA PRO A 22 -12.98 -7.17 2.82
C PRO A 22 -11.80 -7.70 1.99
N TYR A 23 -10.91 -6.81 1.54
CA TYR A 23 -9.72 -7.17 0.76
C TYR A 23 -8.57 -7.65 1.66
N LEU A 24 -8.50 -7.19 2.91
CA LEU A 24 -7.39 -7.48 3.82
C LEU A 24 -7.61 -8.73 4.68
N VAL A 25 -8.84 -9.24 4.73
CA VAL A 25 -9.22 -10.44 5.48
C VAL A 25 -8.78 -11.69 4.70
N LEU A 26 -7.49 -12.03 4.82
CA LEU A 26 -6.90 -13.22 4.20
C LEU A 26 -7.05 -14.50 5.02
N MET A 27 -7.54 -14.39 6.26
CA MET A 27 -7.69 -15.51 7.20
C MET A 27 -9.01 -15.35 7.96
N ARG A 28 -9.46 -16.43 8.60
CA ARG A 28 -10.60 -16.38 9.52
C ARG A 28 -10.22 -15.64 10.81
N GLU A 29 -11.21 -15.08 11.50
CA GLU A 29 -11.01 -14.36 12.77
C GLU A 29 -10.50 -15.25 13.90
N ASP A 30 -10.88 -16.52 13.90
CA ASP A 30 -10.48 -17.55 14.87
C ASP A 30 -9.08 -18.14 14.61
N ALA A 31 -8.37 -17.68 13.58
CA ALA A 31 -7.04 -18.20 13.26
C ALA A 31 -6.02 -17.80 14.34
N GLU A 32 -5.34 -18.79 14.93
CA GLU A 32 -4.32 -18.60 15.99
C GLU A 32 -3.17 -17.67 15.56
N GLN A 33 -2.93 -17.54 14.26
CA GLN A 33 -1.93 -16.65 13.69
C GLN A 33 -2.32 -15.16 13.81
N ARG A 34 -3.59 -14.82 14.08
CA ARG A 34 -4.08 -13.45 14.31
C ARG A 34 -3.86 -13.02 15.76
N ARG A 35 -2.61 -12.68 16.08
CA ARG A 35 -2.24 -12.16 17.40
C ARG A 35 -2.52 -10.66 17.59
N HIS A 36 -2.66 -9.92 16.50
CA HIS A 36 -2.88 -8.48 16.51
C HIS A 36 -4.15 -8.15 15.72
N ASP A 37 -4.84 -7.11 16.16
CA ASP A 37 -6.00 -6.57 15.45
C ASP A 37 -5.62 -6.14 14.03
N LEU A 38 -6.45 -6.51 13.04
CA LEU A 38 -6.15 -6.29 11.63
C LEU A 38 -6.14 -4.80 11.27
N ARG A 39 -7.04 -4.02 11.89
CA ARG A 39 -7.11 -2.57 11.69
C ARG A 39 -5.88 -1.89 12.25
N GLU A 40 -5.40 -2.34 13.40
CA GLU A 40 -4.17 -1.82 14.01
C GLU A 40 -2.92 -2.15 13.19
N LEU A 41 -2.83 -3.35 12.59
CA LEU A 41 -1.77 -3.67 11.63
C LEU A 41 -1.83 -2.76 10.40
N PHE A 42 -3.04 -2.48 9.90
CA PHE A 42 -3.23 -1.57 8.78
C PHE A 42 -2.90 -0.11 9.13
N ASN A 43 -3.28 0.36 10.33
CA ASN A 43 -2.91 1.67 10.85
C ASN A 43 -1.38 1.81 10.98
N GLY A 44 -0.68 0.77 11.45
CA GLY A 44 0.78 0.74 11.47
C GLY A 44 1.39 0.90 10.08
N LEU A 45 0.87 0.19 9.07
CA LEU A 45 1.30 0.33 7.69
C LEU A 45 1.04 1.75 7.15
N ARG A 46 -0.15 2.31 7.40
CA ARG A 46 -0.50 3.68 7.01
C ARG A 46 0.41 4.71 7.67
N TYR A 47 0.79 4.51 8.94
CA TYR A 47 1.71 5.37 9.65
C TYR A 47 3.07 5.41 8.95
N VAL A 48 3.66 4.24 8.65
CA VAL A 48 4.94 4.13 7.94
C VAL A 48 4.87 4.82 6.57
N ILE A 49 3.82 4.57 5.79
CA ILE A 49 3.65 5.17 4.45
C ILE A 49 3.46 6.70 4.54
N ARG A 50 2.66 7.17 5.50
CA ARG A 50 2.33 8.60 5.65
C ARG A 50 3.54 9.43 6.04
N TYR A 51 4.36 8.93 6.97
CA TYR A 51 5.46 9.69 7.56
C TYR A 51 6.84 9.31 7.02
N GLY A 52 6.94 8.23 6.23
CA GLY A 52 8.21 7.80 5.62
C GLY A 52 9.27 7.37 6.63
N ILE A 53 8.85 6.89 7.81
CA ILE A 53 9.75 6.51 8.90
C ILE A 53 10.43 5.17 8.63
N ALA A 54 11.61 4.98 9.23
CA ALA A 54 12.25 3.67 9.27
C ALA A 54 11.38 2.68 10.07
N TRP A 55 11.25 1.43 9.60
CA TRP A 55 10.44 0.41 10.27
C TRP A 55 10.75 0.24 11.77
N ARG A 56 12.04 0.26 12.13
CA ARG A 56 12.49 0.13 13.54
C ARG A 56 12.17 1.35 14.40
N ALA A 57 11.80 2.48 13.81
CA ALA A 57 11.42 3.71 14.50
C ALA A 57 9.90 3.86 14.65
N MET A 58 9.13 2.82 14.34
CA MET A 58 7.68 2.85 14.50
C MET A 58 7.29 3.00 15.98
N PRO A 59 6.21 3.74 16.29
CA PRO A 59 5.74 3.91 17.66
C PRO A 59 5.46 2.57 18.37
N ASN A 60 5.78 2.52 19.67
CA ASN A 60 5.61 1.30 20.47
C ASN A 60 4.15 1.03 20.90
N ASP A 61 3.24 1.98 20.69
CA ASP A 61 1.80 1.83 20.98
C ASP A 61 1.03 1.21 19.79
N LEU A 62 1.65 1.10 18.62
CA LEU A 62 1.17 0.30 17.48
C LEU A 62 1.69 -1.14 17.59
N PRO A 63 1.08 -2.12 16.88
CA PRO A 63 1.61 -3.49 16.84
C PRO A 63 3.09 -3.50 16.46
N PRO A 64 3.91 -4.43 16.96
CA PRO A 64 5.35 -4.46 16.69
C PRO A 64 5.67 -4.39 15.20
N TRP A 65 6.68 -3.59 14.82
CA TRP A 65 7.06 -3.41 13.41
C TRP A 65 7.26 -4.71 12.62
N PRO A 66 7.78 -5.83 13.18
CA PRO A 66 7.91 -7.07 12.42
C PRO A 66 6.55 -7.64 12.02
N ALA A 67 5.54 -7.53 12.90
CA ALA A 67 4.19 -8.02 12.64
C ALA A 67 3.51 -7.19 11.54
N VAL A 68 3.60 -5.85 11.62
CA VAL A 68 3.11 -4.94 10.58
C VAL A 68 3.78 -5.23 9.24
N TYR A 69 5.11 -5.37 9.25
CA TYR A 69 5.88 -5.65 8.05
C TYR A 69 5.48 -6.99 7.41
N GLN A 70 5.47 -8.08 8.17
CA GLN A 70 5.10 -9.41 7.68
C GLN A 70 3.67 -9.44 7.14
N GLN A 71 2.72 -8.83 7.84
CA GLN A 71 1.35 -8.79 7.36
C GLN A 71 1.22 -7.93 6.09
N SER A 72 1.92 -6.80 6.00
CA SER A 72 1.91 -5.98 4.79
C SER A 72 2.48 -6.72 3.57
N ARG A 73 3.53 -7.53 3.78
CA ARG A 73 4.07 -8.44 2.75
C ARG A 73 3.01 -9.44 2.28
N ARG A 74 2.31 -10.10 3.20
CA ARG A 74 1.23 -11.04 2.84
C ARG A 74 0.12 -10.39 2.03
N TRP A 75 -0.28 -9.16 2.37
CA TRP A 75 -1.29 -8.43 1.59
C TRP A 75 -0.80 -8.08 0.18
N MET A 76 0.45 -7.62 0.04
CA MET A 76 1.06 -7.33 -1.26
C MET A 76 1.21 -8.62 -2.09
N ASP A 77 1.73 -9.69 -1.50
CA ASP A 77 1.93 -10.97 -2.21
C ASP A 77 0.60 -11.61 -2.64
N ALA A 78 -0.50 -11.33 -1.91
CA ALA A 78 -1.86 -11.75 -2.26
C ALA A 78 -2.59 -10.81 -3.23
N GLY A 79 -1.97 -9.71 -3.68
CA GLY A 79 -2.57 -8.77 -4.63
C GLY A 79 -3.71 -7.92 -4.06
N CYS A 80 -3.82 -7.79 -2.73
CA CYS A 80 -4.98 -7.15 -2.09
C CYS A 80 -5.15 -5.68 -2.52
N PHE A 81 -4.03 -4.96 -2.66
CA PHE A 81 -4.06 -3.53 -2.99
C PHE A 81 -4.34 -3.30 -4.48
N GLU A 82 -3.91 -4.20 -5.34
CA GLU A 82 -4.19 -4.22 -6.77
C GLU A 82 -5.69 -4.41 -7.02
N THR A 83 -6.30 -5.39 -6.35
CA THR A 83 -7.76 -5.62 -6.42
C THR A 83 -8.53 -4.42 -5.87
N LEU A 84 -8.16 -3.92 -4.69
CA LEU A 84 -8.79 -2.73 -4.11
C LEU A 84 -8.69 -1.50 -5.04
N ALA A 85 -7.53 -1.26 -5.64
CA ALA A 85 -7.32 -0.15 -6.56
C ALA A 85 -8.15 -0.30 -7.85
N CYS A 86 -8.28 -1.52 -8.35
CA CYS A 86 -9.12 -1.83 -9.52
C CYS A 86 -10.59 -1.50 -9.26
N ASP A 87 -11.14 -1.99 -8.14
CA ASP A 87 -12.55 -1.82 -7.81
C ASP A 87 -12.86 -0.35 -7.45
N LEU A 88 -11.99 0.30 -6.68
CA LEU A 88 -12.13 1.71 -6.37
C LEU A 88 -12.09 2.58 -7.63
N ARG A 89 -11.20 2.26 -8.59
CA ARG A 89 -11.16 2.95 -9.88
C ARG A 89 -12.49 2.80 -10.62
N ALA A 90 -13.05 1.60 -10.70
CA ALA A 90 -14.31 1.37 -11.38
C ALA A 90 -15.44 2.24 -10.77
N VAL A 91 -15.52 2.29 -9.44
CA VAL A 91 -16.49 3.11 -8.71
C VAL A 91 -16.29 4.60 -8.99
N LEU A 92 -15.06 5.11 -8.88
CA LEU A 92 -14.75 6.53 -9.13
C LEU A 92 -15.05 6.96 -10.57
N ARG A 93 -14.83 6.06 -11.54
CA ARG A 93 -15.15 6.30 -12.95
C ARG A 93 -16.65 6.37 -13.19
N MET A 94 -17.42 5.43 -12.64
CA MET A 94 -18.88 5.44 -12.72
C MET A 94 -19.47 6.70 -12.07
N ALA A 95 -18.95 7.09 -10.89
CA ALA A 95 -19.34 8.33 -10.23
C ALA A 95 -19.03 9.59 -11.07
N SER A 96 -18.03 9.51 -11.96
CA SER A 96 -17.67 10.58 -12.90
C SER A 96 -18.42 10.48 -14.24
N GLY A 97 -19.45 9.63 -14.35
CA GLY A 97 -20.22 9.43 -15.58
C GLY A 97 -19.45 8.73 -16.71
N ARG A 98 -18.40 7.98 -16.36
CA ARG A 98 -17.57 7.22 -17.32
C ARG A 98 -17.82 5.72 -17.19
N GLN A 99 -17.48 4.97 -18.24
CA GLN A 99 -17.44 3.51 -18.17
C GLN A 99 -16.38 3.03 -17.15
N PRO A 100 -16.64 1.92 -16.41
CA PRO A 100 -15.74 1.42 -15.37
C PRO A 100 -14.38 1.01 -15.95
N GLU A 101 -14.37 0.45 -17.15
CA GLU A 101 -13.15 0.16 -17.89
C GLU A 101 -12.69 1.39 -18.71
N PRO A 102 -11.43 1.81 -18.59
CA PRO A 102 -10.89 2.89 -19.39
C PRO A 102 -10.51 2.40 -20.80
N THR A 103 -10.73 3.25 -21.79
CA THR A 103 -10.36 2.99 -23.19
C THR A 103 -8.95 3.47 -23.55
N ALA A 104 -8.31 4.26 -22.67
CA ALA A 104 -6.97 4.81 -22.87
C ALA A 104 -6.17 4.77 -21.56
N ALA A 105 -4.87 4.55 -21.70
CA ALA A 105 -3.89 4.55 -20.61
C ALA A 105 -2.76 5.53 -20.90
N ILE A 106 -2.34 6.29 -19.89
CA ILE A 106 -1.16 7.14 -19.92
C ILE A 106 -0.06 6.42 -19.16
N LEU A 107 1.09 6.23 -19.82
CA LEU A 107 2.25 5.53 -19.25
C LEU A 107 3.39 6.50 -19.05
N ASP A 108 3.99 6.46 -17.86
CA ASP A 108 5.24 7.16 -17.57
C ASP A 108 6.18 6.27 -16.76
N SER A 109 7.47 6.61 -16.75
CA SER A 109 8.47 5.91 -15.96
C SER A 109 9.40 6.83 -15.18
N ARG A 110 9.59 6.49 -13.91
CA ARG A 110 10.54 7.16 -13.02
C ARG A 110 11.58 6.21 -12.48
N THR A 111 12.79 6.71 -12.27
CA THR A 111 13.87 5.91 -11.69
C THR A 111 13.95 6.28 -10.22
N LEU A 112 13.64 5.31 -9.35
CA LEU A 112 13.74 5.46 -7.91
C LEU A 112 15.19 5.24 -7.51
N ARG A 113 15.81 6.24 -6.87
CA ARG A 113 17.20 6.15 -6.44
C ARG A 113 17.33 5.04 -5.40
N SER A 114 18.28 4.13 -5.62
CA SER A 114 18.60 3.08 -4.66
C SER A 114 19.27 3.65 -3.41
N THR A 115 19.05 3.01 -2.28
CA THR A 115 19.83 3.27 -1.06
C THR A 115 21.15 2.47 -1.09
N PRO A 116 22.15 2.81 -0.25
CA PRO A 116 23.39 2.04 -0.16
C PRO A 116 23.15 0.54 0.09
N GLU A 117 22.09 0.18 0.83
CA GLU A 117 21.72 -1.20 1.19
C GLU A 117 21.11 -1.99 0.04
N SER A 118 20.74 -1.33 -1.06
CA SER A 118 20.26 -2.02 -2.27
C SER A 118 21.39 -2.84 -2.91
N GLY A 119 22.65 -2.41 -2.74
CA GLY A 119 23.84 -3.12 -3.20
C GLY A 119 23.77 -3.49 -4.70
N PRO A 120 24.10 -4.73 -5.08
CA PRO A 120 24.12 -5.16 -6.48
C PRO A 120 22.73 -5.30 -7.13
N ARG A 121 21.64 -5.19 -6.36
CA ARG A 121 20.26 -5.29 -6.88
C ARG A 121 19.82 -4.04 -7.63
N ALA A 122 20.55 -2.93 -7.47
CA ALA A 122 20.21 -1.67 -8.12
C ALA A 122 20.79 -1.60 -9.54
N GLY A 123 19.93 -1.36 -10.53
CA GLY A 123 20.36 -1.05 -11.89
C GLY A 123 20.98 0.34 -12.01
N TYR A 124 21.54 0.66 -13.18
CA TYR A 124 22.01 2.00 -13.52
C TYR A 124 21.19 2.57 -14.68
N ASP A 125 20.52 3.69 -14.45
CA ASP A 125 19.86 4.46 -15.48
C ASP A 125 20.85 5.49 -16.05
N GLY A 126 21.32 5.25 -17.27
CA GLY A 126 22.25 6.13 -17.97
C GLY A 126 21.64 7.46 -18.41
N ALA A 127 20.34 7.50 -18.72
CA ALA A 127 19.65 8.73 -19.11
C ALA A 127 19.53 9.68 -17.92
N LYS A 128 19.20 9.15 -16.74
CA LYS A 128 19.08 9.95 -15.50
C LYS A 128 20.36 10.01 -14.69
N ARG A 129 21.41 9.28 -15.10
CA ARG A 129 22.71 9.10 -14.43
C ARG A 129 22.56 8.72 -12.95
N LYS A 130 21.63 7.80 -12.64
CA LYS A 130 21.30 7.39 -11.27
C LYS A 130 21.28 5.88 -11.14
N ARG A 131 21.81 5.37 -10.02
CA ARG A 131 21.58 3.98 -9.61
C ARG A 131 20.20 3.86 -8.96
N GLY A 132 19.45 2.83 -9.31
CA GLY A 132 18.07 2.70 -8.92
C GLY A 132 17.29 1.60 -9.64
N SER A 133 16.00 1.53 -9.29
CA SER A 133 15.01 0.68 -9.97
C SER A 133 14.10 1.55 -10.82
N LYS A 134 13.72 1.05 -12.00
CA LYS A 134 12.88 1.80 -12.95
C LYS A 134 11.43 1.42 -12.73
N LEU A 135 10.69 2.35 -12.16
CA LEU A 135 9.25 2.22 -11.92
C LEU A 135 8.49 2.70 -13.16
N HIS A 136 7.69 1.83 -13.75
CA HIS A 136 6.72 2.11 -14.79
C HIS A 136 5.32 2.17 -14.16
N MET A 137 4.57 3.23 -14.44
CA MET A 137 3.21 3.42 -13.94
C MET A 137 2.28 3.71 -15.10
N ALA A 138 1.13 3.03 -15.11
CA ALA A 138 0.05 3.30 -16.03
C ALA A 138 -1.16 3.85 -15.26
N VAL A 139 -1.76 4.93 -15.77
CA VAL A 139 -2.97 5.55 -15.20
C VAL A 139 -4.02 5.75 -16.29
N ASP A 140 -5.29 5.85 -15.90
CA ASP A 140 -6.36 6.23 -16.82
C ASP A 140 -6.35 7.75 -17.11
N THR A 141 -7.27 8.20 -17.97
CA THR A 141 -7.42 9.62 -18.33
C THR A 141 -7.85 10.53 -17.17
N LEU A 142 -8.28 9.97 -16.04
CA LEU A 142 -8.63 10.70 -14.82
C LEU A 142 -7.49 10.65 -13.78
N GLY A 143 -6.39 9.95 -14.07
CA GLY A 143 -5.25 9.77 -13.18
C GLY A 143 -5.38 8.60 -12.20
N HIS A 144 -6.38 7.72 -12.35
CA HIS A 144 -6.51 6.53 -11.50
C HIS A 144 -5.54 5.43 -11.93
N LEU A 145 -4.94 4.73 -10.96
CA LEU A 145 -3.95 3.69 -11.20
C LEU A 145 -4.52 2.50 -12.00
N LEU A 146 -3.80 2.09 -13.04
CA LEU A 146 -4.08 0.87 -13.82
C LEU A 146 -3.09 -0.24 -13.50
N ALA A 147 -1.80 0.08 -13.50
CA ALA A 147 -0.74 -0.87 -13.23
C ALA A 147 0.51 -0.16 -12.72
N LEU A 148 1.29 -0.90 -11.93
CA LEU A 148 2.61 -0.48 -11.44
C LEU A 148 3.59 -1.63 -11.64
N HIS A 149 4.75 -1.35 -12.23
CA HIS A 149 5.79 -2.34 -12.47
C HIS A 149 7.17 -1.74 -12.16
N CYS A 150 8.06 -2.50 -11.51
CA CYS A 150 9.36 -2.02 -11.02
C CYS A 150 10.52 -2.94 -11.40
#